data_AF-Q0ZNM3-F1
#
_entry.id   AF-Q0ZNM3-F1
#
_cell.length_a   1.000
_cell.length_b   1.000
_cell.length_c   1.000
_cell.angle_alpha   90.00
_cell.angle_beta   90.00
_cell.angle_gamma   90.00
#
_symmetry.space_group_name_H-M   'P 1'
#
loop_
_entity.id
_entity.type
_entity.pdbx_description
1 polymer ?
#
loop_
_entity_poly.entity_id
_entity_poly.type
_entity_poly.pdbx_seq_one_letter_code
_entity_poly.pdbx_strand_id
1 'polypeptide(L)' 'MLSEILKAFILVPAVIFFFYATVYLMLFELNVLPKLSKAYRNISLILAGGGILLLSLYMII' A
#
# COMPACT_ATOMS: atom_id res chain seq x y z
N MET A 1 0.52 -25.74 -5.54
CA MET A 1 1.83 -25.42 -4.93
C MET A 1 2.54 -24.23 -5.55
N LEU A 2 3.19 -24.30 -6.73
CA LEU A 2 3.99 -23.16 -7.22
C LEU A 2 3.16 -21.88 -7.49
N SER A 3 1.95 -22.02 -8.06
CA SER A 3 1.07 -20.87 -8.29
C SER A 3 0.55 -20.24 -7.01
N GLU A 4 0.21 -21.05 -5.99
CA GLU A 4 -0.23 -20.57 -4.67
C GLU A 4 0.89 -19.81 -3.94
N ILE A 5 2.12 -20.32 -4.05
CA ILE A 5 3.30 -19.64 -3.50
C ILE A 5 3.49 -18.29 -4.19
N LEU A 6 3.43 -18.24 -5.54
CA LEU A 6 3.55 -17.00 -6.30
C LEU A 6 2.45 -15.98 -5.93
N LYS A 7 1.21 -16.46 -5.77
CA LYS A 7 0.07 -15.66 -5.29
C LYS A 7 0.32 -15.08 -3.90
N ALA A 8 0.86 -15.86 -2.98
CA ALA A 8 1.24 -15.37 -1.64
C ALA A 8 2.34 -14.30 -1.71
N PHE A 9 3.34 -14.48 -2.57
CA PHE A 9 4.42 -13.50 -2.80
C PHE A 9 3.93 -12.16 -3.37
N ILE A 10 2.75 -12.10 -3.98
CA ILE A 10 2.13 -10.86 -4.46
C ILE A 10 1.16 -10.29 -3.43
N LEU A 11 0.35 -11.16 -2.82
CA LEU A 11 -0.68 -10.75 -1.87
C LEU A 11 -0.08 -10.15 -0.60
N VAL A 12 0.99 -10.75 -0.06
CA VAL A 12 1.62 -10.26 1.18
C VAL A 12 2.16 -8.83 1.00
N PRO A 13 2.97 -8.52 -0.03
CA PRO A 13 3.37 -7.14 -0.31
C PRO A 13 2.19 -6.19 -0.56
N ALA A 14 1.13 -6.64 -1.25
CA ALA A 14 -0.06 -5.81 -1.47
C ALA A 14 -0.71 -5.38 -0.14
N VAL A 15 -0.90 -6.33 0.78
CA VAL A 15 -1.45 -6.04 2.12
C VAL A 15 -0.55 -5.08 2.89
N ILE A 16 0.76 -5.29 2.84
CA ILE A 16 1.74 -4.39 3.49
C ILE A 16 1.62 -2.97 2.91
N PHE A 17 1.49 -2.84 1.59
CA PHE A 17 1.32 -1.55 0.94
C PHE A 17 0.05 -0.84 1.43
N PHE A 18 -1.08 -1.52 1.47
CA PHE A 18 -2.34 -0.93 1.97
C PHE A 18 -2.27 -0.57 3.46
N PHE A 19 -1.62 -1.38 4.28
CA PHE A 19 -1.42 -1.08 5.69
C PHE A 19 -0.66 0.24 5.85
N TYR A 20 0.52 0.37 5.20
CA TYR A 20 1.30 1.61 5.30
C TYR A 20 0.60 2.79 4.62
N ALA A 21 -0.12 2.57 3.51
CA ALA A 21 -0.93 3.62 2.89
C ALA A 21 -1.92 4.22 3.89
N THR A 22 -2.59 3.37 4.67
CA THR A 22 -3.53 3.77 5.71
C THR A 22 -2.85 4.51 6.86
N VAL A 23 -1.69 4.02 7.32
CA VAL A 23 -0.90 4.69 8.37
C VAL A 23 -0.48 6.10 7.92
N TYR A 24 0.06 6.25 6.71
CA TYR A 24 0.45 7.56 6.19
C TYR A 24 -0.75 8.48 5.95
N LEU A 25 -1.91 7.93 5.58
CA LEU A 25 -3.13 8.71 5.49
C LEU A 25 -3.55 9.23 6.87
N MET A 26 -3.52 8.39 7.90
CA MET A 26 -3.82 8.81 9.28
C MET A 26 -2.86 9.89 9.77
N LEU A 27 -1.55 9.75 9.50
CA LEU A 27 -0.56 10.79 9.85
C LEU A 27 -0.86 12.13 9.16
N PHE A 28 -1.37 12.08 7.92
CA PHE A 28 -1.82 13.25 7.17
C PHE A 28 -3.09 13.86 7.77
N GLU A 29 -4.15 13.06 7.98
CA GLU A 29 -5.45 13.52 8.49
C GLU A 29 -5.37 14.08 9.91
N LEU A 30 -4.57 13.45 10.78
CA LEU A 30 -4.33 13.93 12.15
C LEU A 30 -3.33 15.08 12.21
N ASN A 31 -2.74 15.48 11.08
CA ASN A 31 -1.75 16.54 10.97
C ASN A 31 -0.60 16.41 12.00
N VAL A 32 -0.13 15.17 12.22
CA VAL A 32 0.83 14.85 13.30
C VAL A 32 2.10 15.68 13.19
N LEU A 33 2.62 15.85 11.97
CA LEU A 33 3.75 16.72 11.66
C LEU A 33 3.40 17.61 10.45
N PRO A 34 2.99 18.87 10.65
CA PRO A 34 2.47 19.72 9.56
C PRO A 34 3.46 19.94 8.41
N LYS A 35 4.76 20.03 8.73
CA LYS A 35 5.83 20.18 7.73
C LYS A 35 5.93 19.00 6.76
N LEU A 36 5.45 17.81 7.16
CA LEU A 36 5.49 16.58 6.37
C LEU A 36 4.13 16.17 5.81
N SER A 37 3.06 16.94 6.05
CA SER A 37 1.69 16.63 5.63
C SER A 37 1.61 16.25 4.13
N LYS A 38 2.23 17.04 3.25
CA LYS A 38 2.27 16.75 1.81
C LYS A 38 3.01 15.45 1.48
N ALA A 39 4.08 15.14 2.21
CA ALA A 39 4.83 13.90 2.04
C ALA A 39 4.00 12.68 2.47
N TYR A 40 3.34 12.75 3.63
CA TYR A 40 2.45 11.68 4.12
C TYR A 40 1.33 11.37 3.13
N ARG A 41 0.64 12.41 2.63
CA ARG A 41 -0.39 12.23 1.59
C ARG A 41 0.17 11.56 0.33
N ASN A 42 1.29 12.04 -0.18
CA ASN A 42 1.87 11.50 -1.41
C ASN A 42 2.34 10.05 -1.24
N ILE A 43 3.00 9.72 -0.13
CA ILE A 43 3.43 8.35 0.19
C ILE A 43 2.21 7.44 0.32
N SER A 44 1.17 7.89 1.01
CA SER A 44 -0.09 7.15 1.14
C SER A 44 -0.67 6.81 -0.24
N LEU A 45 -0.77 7.79 -1.14
CA LEU A 45 -1.30 7.60 -2.48
C LEU A 45 -0.43 6.66 -3.33
N ILE A 46 0.90 6.78 -3.26
CA ILE A 46 1.84 5.90 -3.98
C ILE A 46 1.69 4.45 -3.50
N LEU A 47 1.64 4.24 -2.18
CA LEU A 47 1.47 2.92 -1.60
C LEU A 47 0.10 2.32 -1.93
N ALA A 48 -0.98 3.10 -1.85
CA ALA A 48 -2.32 2.66 -2.26
C ALA A 48 -2.34 2.27 -3.75
N GLY A 49 -1.76 3.08 -4.62
CA GLY A 49 -1.63 2.77 -6.05
C GLY A 49 -0.81 1.51 -6.31
N GLY A 50 0.33 1.34 -5.65
CA GLY A 50 1.15 0.13 -5.73
C GLY A 50 0.41 -1.11 -5.23
N GLY A 51 -0.35 -1.00 -4.15
CA GLY A 51 -1.19 -2.08 -3.62
C GLY A 51 -2.28 -2.51 -4.59
N ILE A 52 -2.94 -1.55 -5.26
CA ILE A 52 -3.95 -1.82 -6.30
C ILE A 52 -3.32 -2.54 -7.50
N LEU A 53 -2.13 -2.11 -7.93
CA LEU A 53 -1.41 -2.78 -9.02
C LEU A 53 -1.06 -4.23 -8.66
N LEU A 54 -0.55 -4.47 -7.45
CA LEU A 54 -0.23 -5.82 -6.97
C LEU A 54 -1.48 -6.70 -6.84
N LEU A 55 -2.59 -6.17 -6.32
CA LEU A 55 -3.86 -6.91 -6.29
C LEU A 55 -4.37 -7.24 -7.69
N SER A 56 -4.27 -6.29 -8.62
CA SER A 56 -4.67 -6.53 -10.01
C SER A 56 -3.85 -7.66 -10.62
N LEU A 57 -2.54 -7.69 -10.37
CA LEU A 57 -1.66 -8.77 -10.81
C LEU A 57 -2.01 -10.11 -10.14
N TYR A 58 -2.31 -10.10 -8.84
CA TYR A 58 -2.75 -11.29 -8.10
C TYR A 58 -4.01 -11.92 -8.67
N MET A 59 -4.95 -11.11 -9.19
CA MET A 59 -6.20 -11.62 -9.76
C MET A 59 -6.02 -12.23 -11.17
N ILE A 60 -4.94 -11.89 -11.86
CA ILE A 60 -4.63 -12.38 -13.22
C ILE A 60 -3.86 -13.71 -13.16
N ILE A 61 -2.91 -13.82 -12.22
CA ILE A 61 -2.08 -15.01 -11.99
C ILE A 61 -2.88 -16.06 -11.22
#